data_AF-A0A957DIL5-F1
#
_entry.id   AF-A0A957DIL5-F1
#
_cell.length_a   1.000
_cell.length_b   1.000
_cell.length_c   1.000
_cell.angle_alpha   90.00
_cell.angle_beta   90.00
_cell.angle_gamma   90.00
#
_symmetry.space_group_name_H-M   'P 1'
#
loop_
_entity.id
_entity.type
_entity.pdbx_description
1 polymer ?
#
loop_
_entity_poly.entity_id
_entity_poly.type
_entity_poly.pdbx_seq_one_letter_code
_entity_poly.pdbx_strand_id
1 'polypeptide(L)'
;MFLLPARPHRLALLLLTGLACLILAATRVASGHDAPLPARQTLPPATIADDTLHTIYVVPLSHLDIGYDITVPDLIPLEKQYLDEAMDYAEQYPTYRWTVENLWQLDQWLAQTSDPQQVQRLRGLIDQGKIELMAGYANMHQGR
;
A
#
# COMPACT_ATOMS: atom_id res chain seq x y z
N MET A 1 -26.75 15.93 -43.79
CA MET A 1 -27.71 16.46 -42.81
C MET A 1 -27.00 17.07 -41.58
N PHE A 2 -26.48 18.31 -41.65
CA PHE A 2 -25.08 18.49 -42.11
C PHE A 2 -24.23 17.35 -41.55
N LEU A 3 -24.24 16.25 -42.31
CA LEU A 3 -23.42 15.11 -42.02
C LEU A 3 -22.04 15.65 -42.38
N LEU A 4 -21.21 15.96 -41.39
CA LEU A 4 -19.80 15.98 -41.68
C LEU A 4 -19.45 14.57 -42.17
N PRO A 5 -18.98 14.40 -43.42
CA PRO A 5 -18.54 13.10 -43.86
C PRO A 5 -17.31 12.75 -43.03
N ALA A 6 -17.43 11.74 -42.18
CA ALA A 6 -16.28 11.12 -41.55
C ALA A 6 -15.32 10.70 -42.67
N ARG A 7 -14.19 11.40 -42.79
CA ARG A 7 -13.18 11.14 -43.84
C ARG A 7 -12.55 9.77 -43.56
N PRO A 8 -12.68 8.78 -44.45
CA PRO A 8 -12.31 7.37 -44.20
C PRO A 8 -10.81 7.16 -43.93
N HIS A 9 -9.97 8.14 -44.29
CA HIS A 9 -8.51 8.06 -44.14
C HIS A 9 -8.03 8.14 -42.68
N ARG A 10 -8.84 8.69 -41.75
CA ARG A 10 -8.42 8.79 -40.33
C ARG A 10 -8.61 7.49 -39.53
N LEU A 11 -9.60 6.66 -39.87
CA LEU A 11 -9.75 5.34 -39.23
C LEU A 11 -8.70 4.33 -39.72
N ALA A 12 -8.35 4.36 -41.01
CA ALA A 12 -7.33 3.46 -41.56
C ALA A 12 -5.94 3.71 -40.96
N LEU A 13 -5.59 4.97 -40.68
CA LEU A 13 -4.31 5.33 -40.07
C LEU A 13 -4.22 4.88 -38.60
N LEU A 14 -5.31 4.99 -37.83
CA LEU A 14 -5.39 4.50 -36.45
C LEU A 14 -5.30 2.97 -36.34
N LEU A 15 -5.90 2.24 -37.29
CA LEU A 15 -5.81 0.79 -37.36
C LEU A 15 -4.40 0.30 -37.75
N LEU A 16 -3.72 1.00 -38.67
CA LEU A 16 -2.35 0.68 -39.09
C LEU A 16 -1.31 0.98 -37.99
N THR A 17 -1.46 2.07 -37.24
CA THR A 17 -0.60 2.37 -36.08
C THR A 17 -0.83 1.43 -34.91
N GLY A 18 -2.08 1.01 -34.68
CA GLY A 18 -2.42 0.05 -33.62
C GLY A 18 -1.86 -1.35 -33.88
N LEU A 19 -1.90 -1.81 -35.13
CA LEU A 19 -1.36 -3.12 -35.50
C LEU A 19 0.18 -3.16 -35.46
N ALA A 20 0.85 -2.06 -35.84
CA ALA A 20 2.30 -1.96 -35.75
C ALA A 20 2.82 -1.97 -34.29
N CYS A 21 2.12 -1.33 -33.36
CA CYS A 21 2.44 -1.41 -31.93
C CYS A 21 2.24 -2.82 -31.35
N LEU A 22 1.21 -3.54 -31.82
CA LEU A 22 0.94 -4.91 -31.35
C LEU A 22 2.01 -5.91 -31.84
N ILE A 23 2.49 -5.75 -33.07
CA ILE A 23 3.55 -6.59 -33.64
C ILE A 23 4.90 -6.30 -32.95
N LEU A 24 5.24 -5.04 -32.66
CA LEU A 24 6.47 -4.72 -31.92
C LEU A 24 6.43 -5.26 -30.48
N ALA A 25 5.28 -5.22 -29.80
CA ALA A 25 5.14 -5.77 -28.45
C ALA A 25 5.29 -7.30 -28.42
N ALA A 26 4.75 -8.01 -29.42
CA ALA A 26 4.86 -9.46 -29.53
C ALA A 26 6.31 -9.94 -29.79
N THR A 27 7.10 -9.17 -30.55
CA THR A 27 8.52 -9.53 -30.80
C THR A 27 9.42 -9.33 -29.59
N ARG A 28 9.10 -8.41 -28.67
CA ARG A 28 9.86 -8.21 -27.41
C ARG A 28 9.57 -9.27 -26.35
N VAL A 29 8.39 -9.89 -26.37
CA VAL A 29 8.03 -10.97 -25.43
C VAL A 29 8.74 -12.29 -25.80
N ALA A 30 9.03 -12.51 -27.08
CA ALA A 30 9.64 -13.75 -27.55
C ALA A 30 11.16 -13.86 -27.31
N SER A 31 11.86 -12.76 -27.00
CA SER A 31 13.33 -12.73 -26.89
C SER A 31 13.87 -12.63 -25.45
N GLY A 32 13.02 -12.77 -24.44
CA GLY A 32 13.39 -12.46 -23.05
C GLY A 32 13.89 -13.62 -22.17
N HIS A 33 13.81 -14.87 -22.63
CA HIS A 33 13.97 -16.04 -21.72
C HIS A 33 15.40 -16.60 -21.60
N ASP A 34 16.35 -16.17 -22.46
CA ASP A 34 17.72 -16.72 -22.48
C ASP A 34 18.82 -15.66 -22.27
N ALA A 35 18.47 -14.45 -21.85
CA ALA A 35 19.48 -13.45 -21.50
C ALA A 35 20.23 -13.91 -20.24
N PRO A 36 21.58 -14.04 -20.27
CA PRO A 36 22.35 -14.34 -19.07
C PRO A 36 22.03 -13.29 -18.02
N LEU A 37 21.80 -13.72 -16.77
CA LEU A 37 21.66 -12.77 -15.66
C LEU A 37 22.86 -11.81 -15.71
N PRO A 38 22.63 -10.49 -15.63
CA PRO A 38 23.72 -9.54 -15.62
C PRO A 38 24.69 -9.94 -14.51
N ALA A 39 25.99 -9.96 -14.84
CA ALA A 39 27.02 -10.27 -13.87
C ALA A 39 26.79 -9.40 -12.62
N ARG A 40 26.88 -10.02 -11.43
CA ARG A 40 26.73 -9.32 -10.16
C ARG A 40 27.66 -8.12 -10.15
N GLN A 41 27.10 -6.92 -10.27
CA GLN A 41 27.87 -5.71 -10.12
C GLN A 41 28.37 -5.66 -8.68
N THR A 42 29.68 -5.80 -8.50
CA THR A 42 30.34 -5.41 -7.26
C THR A 42 30.33 -3.89 -7.24
N LEU A 43 29.35 -3.32 -6.54
CA LEU A 43 29.39 -1.91 -6.21
C LEU A 43 30.67 -1.67 -5.40
N PRO A 44 31.43 -0.59 -5.66
CA PRO A 44 32.51 -0.20 -4.78
C PRO A 44 31.97 -0.08 -3.34
N PRO A 45 32.81 -0.31 -2.31
CA PRO A 45 32.41 -0.06 -0.93
C PRO A 45 31.84 1.36 -0.88
N ALA A 46 30.59 1.48 -0.42
CA ALA A 46 29.99 2.79 -0.22
C ALA A 46 30.95 3.57 0.69
N THR A 47 31.62 4.58 0.14
CA THR A 47 32.36 5.53 0.95
C THR A 47 31.26 6.36 1.59
N ILE A 48 30.87 6.00 2.82
CA ILE A 48 30.06 6.88 3.63
C ILE A 48 30.98 8.06 3.91
N ALA A 49 30.75 9.16 3.19
CA ALA A 49 31.41 10.41 3.48
C ALA A 49 31.07 10.79 4.94
N ASP A 50 31.91 11.60 5.57
CA ASP A 50 31.69 12.05 6.95
C ASP A 50 30.50 13.02 6.98
N ASP A 51 29.31 12.44 6.82
CA ASP A 51 28.01 13.09 6.73
C ASP A 51 27.43 12.94 8.13
N THR A 52 27.80 13.84 9.04
CA THR A 52 27.31 13.83 10.42
C THR A 52 25.79 13.60 10.45
N LEU A 53 25.36 12.45 10.97
CA LEU A 53 23.96 12.07 11.07
C LEU A 53 23.23 13.09 11.96
N HIS A 54 22.33 13.90 11.36
CA HIS A 54 21.66 14.97 12.08
C HIS A 54 20.49 14.48 12.93
N THR A 55 19.62 13.64 12.38
CA THR A 55 18.38 13.22 13.06
C THR A 55 17.87 11.91 12.49
N ILE A 56 17.41 11.00 13.36
CA ILE A 56 16.66 9.81 13.00
C ILE A 56 15.22 10.00 13.47
N TYR A 57 14.28 9.87 12.55
CA TYR A 57 12.85 9.79 12.87
C TYR A 57 12.44 8.32 12.89
N VAL A 58 11.72 7.93 13.94
CA VAL A 58 11.16 6.58 14.08
C VAL A 58 9.65 6.71 14.09
N VAL A 59 8.99 6.04 13.15
CA VAL A 59 7.53 6.04 13.01
C VAL A 59 7.04 4.60 13.15
N PRO A 60 6.42 4.24 14.29
CA PRO A 60 5.83 2.92 14.45
C PRO A 60 4.59 2.76 13.57
N LEU A 61 4.61 1.73 12.72
CA LEU A 61 3.47 1.28 11.93
C LEU A 61 3.59 -0.24 11.71
N SER A 62 2.45 -0.91 11.49
CA SER A 62 2.43 -2.27 10.93
C SER A 62 1.84 -2.20 9.53
N HIS A 63 2.57 -2.73 8.56
CA HIS A 63 2.02 -2.96 7.24
C HIS A 63 1.11 -4.18 7.30
N LEU A 64 -0.09 -4.09 6.71
CA LEU A 64 -1.05 -5.18 6.65
C LEU A 64 -1.40 -5.53 5.21
N ASP A 65 -0.96 -6.71 4.78
CA ASP A 65 -1.31 -7.34 3.50
C ASP A 65 -2.48 -8.30 3.67
N ILE A 66 -3.71 -7.82 3.42
CA ILE A 66 -4.93 -8.58 3.69
C ILE A 66 -5.03 -9.78 2.73
N GLY A 67 -5.06 -10.99 3.30
CA GLY A 67 -5.19 -12.24 2.55
C GLY A 67 -3.88 -12.82 2.02
N TYR A 68 -2.72 -12.32 2.45
CA TYR A 68 -1.41 -12.81 2.01
C TYR A 68 -0.98 -14.12 2.69
N ASP A 69 -0.81 -14.09 4.01
CA ASP A 69 -0.30 -15.20 4.83
C ASP A 69 -1.42 -15.89 5.65
N ILE A 70 -2.44 -15.13 6.04
CA ILE A 70 -3.62 -15.59 6.78
C ILE A 70 -4.91 -15.31 6.02
N THR A 71 -5.95 -16.11 6.28
CA THR A 71 -7.27 -15.89 5.66
C THR A 71 -7.95 -14.67 6.27
N VAL A 72 -8.79 -13.98 5.50
CA VAL A 72 -9.54 -12.81 6.01
C VAL A 72 -10.40 -13.15 7.23
N PRO A 73 -11.14 -14.28 7.27
CA PRO A 73 -11.89 -14.68 8.48
C PRO A 73 -11.02 -14.86 9.72
N ASP A 74 -9.82 -15.41 9.56
CA ASP A 74 -8.89 -15.62 10.68
C ASP A 74 -8.21 -14.32 11.13
N LEU A 75 -8.05 -13.35 10.23
CA LEU A 75 -7.47 -12.03 10.52
C LEU A 75 -8.42 -11.12 11.32
N ILE A 76 -9.71 -11.10 10.99
CA ILE A 76 -10.71 -10.21 11.62
C ILE A 76 -10.60 -10.16 13.15
N PRO A 77 -10.58 -11.28 13.90
CA PRO A 77 -10.49 -11.22 15.36
C PRO A 77 -9.18 -10.59 15.89
N LEU A 78 -8.10 -10.64 15.12
CA LEU A 78 -6.80 -10.10 15.50
C LEU A 78 -6.75 -8.57 15.41
N GLU A 79 -7.47 -7.96 14.46
CA GLU A 79 -7.50 -6.49 14.32
C GLU A 79 -7.98 -5.79 15.59
N LYS A 80 -8.92 -6.42 16.32
CA LYS A 80 -9.36 -5.87 17.60
C LYS A 80 -8.22 -5.86 18.62
N GLN A 81 -7.54 -7.00 18.76
CA GLN A 81 -6.44 -7.16 19.69
C GLN A 81 -5.31 -6.17 19.39
N TYR A 82 -4.91 -6.03 18.12
CA TYR A 82 -3.81 -5.15 17.73
C TYR A 82 -4.08 -3.68 18.06
N LEU A 83 -5.27 -3.17 17.75
CA LEU A 83 -5.59 -1.77 18.05
C LEU A 83 -5.85 -1.53 19.54
N ASP A 84 -6.40 -2.51 20.27
CA ASP A 84 -6.52 -2.42 21.74
C ASP A 84 -5.12 -2.32 22.40
N GLU A 85 -4.16 -3.17 22.00
CA GLU A 85 -2.78 -3.11 22.48
C GLU A 85 -2.08 -1.80 22.12
N ALA A 86 -2.27 -1.29 20.89
CA ALA A 86 -1.70 -0.01 20.47
C ALA A 86 -2.23 1.16 21.31
N MET A 87 -3.52 1.15 21.67
CA MET A 87 -4.11 2.15 22.57
C MET A 87 -3.55 2.04 24.00
N ASP A 88 -3.40 0.83 24.52
CA ASP A 88 -2.80 0.58 25.85
C ASP A 88 -1.36 1.15 25.90
N TYR A 89 -0.57 0.90 24.85
CA TYR A 89 0.79 1.46 24.75
C TYR A 89 0.80 2.98 24.61
N ALA A 90 -0.14 3.56 23.85
CA ALA A 90 -0.26 5.00 23.72
C ALA A 90 -0.58 5.69 25.07
N GLU A 91 -1.32 5.02 25.95
CA GLU A 91 -1.61 5.50 27.29
C GLU A 91 -0.44 5.30 28.25
N GLN A 92 0.21 4.13 28.19
CA GLN A 92 1.33 3.78 29.06
C GLN A 92 2.60 4.58 28.77
N TYR A 93 2.88 4.86 27.49
CA TYR A 93 4.14 5.47 27.05
C TYR A 93 3.88 6.83 26.37
N PRO A 94 4.20 7.96 27.03
CA PRO A 94 3.85 9.31 26.54
C PRO A 94 4.38 9.67 25.14
N THR A 95 5.51 9.08 24.75
CA THR A 95 6.17 9.31 23.45
C THR A 95 5.76 8.29 22.39
N TYR A 96 5.02 7.25 22.74
CA TYR A 96 4.56 6.25 21.79
C TYR A 96 3.53 6.86 20.85
N ARG A 97 3.64 6.50 19.57
CA ARG A 97 2.73 6.88 18.50
C ARG A 97 2.46 5.65 17.66
N TRP A 98 1.23 5.51 17.18
CA TRP A 98 0.86 4.43 16.29
C TRP A 98 0.02 4.95 15.13
N THR A 99 0.25 4.40 13.95
CA THR A 99 -0.54 4.71 12.76
C THR A 99 -1.38 3.50 12.38
N VAL A 100 -2.70 3.69 12.31
CA VAL A 100 -3.60 2.72 11.67
C VAL A 100 -3.44 2.90 10.17
N GLU A 101 -2.82 1.92 9.52
CA GLU A 101 -2.41 2.01 8.10
C GLU A 101 -3.62 2.10 7.16
N ASN A 102 -4.69 1.37 7.47
CA ASN A 102 -5.85 1.36 6.59
C ASN A 102 -7.17 1.33 7.35
N LEU A 103 -8.19 1.98 6.77
CA LEU A 103 -9.49 2.16 7.42
C LEU A 103 -10.26 0.85 7.60
N TRP A 104 -9.94 -0.20 6.84
CA TRP A 104 -10.53 -1.52 7.04
C TRP A 104 -10.20 -2.09 8.42
N GLN A 105 -8.99 -1.88 8.96
CA GLN A 105 -8.63 -2.27 10.33
C GLN A 105 -9.52 -1.56 11.36
N LEU A 106 -9.76 -0.27 11.16
CA LEU A 106 -10.66 0.52 12.00
C LEU A 106 -12.10 0.00 11.91
N ASP A 107 -12.59 -0.33 10.71
CA ASP A 107 -13.91 -0.93 10.52
C ASP A 107 -14.03 -2.27 11.26
N GLN A 108 -13.01 -3.13 11.18
CA GLN A 108 -13.02 -4.43 11.88
C GLN A 108 -13.00 -4.25 13.40
N TRP A 109 -12.21 -3.29 13.91
CA TRP A 109 -12.20 -2.97 15.33
C TRP A 109 -13.54 -2.40 15.81
N LEU A 110 -14.16 -1.49 15.03
CA LEU A 110 -15.47 -0.91 15.33
C LEU A 110 -16.57 -1.98 15.33
N ALA A 111 -16.56 -2.88 14.36
CA ALA A 111 -17.53 -3.99 14.27
C ALA A 111 -17.47 -4.93 15.48
N GLN A 112 -16.31 -5.02 16.13
CA GLN A 112 -16.08 -5.87 17.31
C GLN A 112 -16.15 -5.11 18.63
N THR A 113 -16.38 -3.79 18.61
CA THR A 113 -16.38 -2.95 19.81
C THR A 113 -17.78 -2.41 20.08
N SER A 114 -18.48 -3.06 21.02
CA SER A 114 -19.83 -2.68 21.43
C SER A 114 -19.87 -1.56 22.48
N ASP A 115 -18.78 -1.34 23.22
CA ASP A 115 -18.72 -0.33 24.27
C ASP A 115 -18.41 1.07 23.70
N PRO A 116 -19.32 2.05 23.82
CA PRO A 116 -19.08 3.40 23.34
C PRO A 116 -17.93 4.11 24.07
N GLN A 117 -17.57 3.71 25.29
CA GLN A 117 -16.42 4.29 25.99
C GLN A 117 -15.09 3.96 25.29
N GLN A 118 -14.97 2.76 24.72
CA GLN A 118 -13.78 2.39 23.94
C GLN A 118 -13.65 3.23 22.67
N VAL A 119 -14.76 3.54 21.99
CA VAL A 119 -14.74 4.41 20.81
C VAL A 119 -14.36 5.85 21.19
N GLN A 120 -14.86 6.33 22.34
CA GLN A 120 -14.46 7.64 22.87
C GLN A 120 -12.99 7.67 23.28
N ARG A 121 -12.48 6.58 23.86
CA ARG A 121 -11.06 6.40 24.19
C ARG A 121 -10.19 6.53 22.95
N LEU A 122 -10.50 5.77 21.88
CA LEU A 122 -9.78 5.86 20.61
C LEU A 122 -9.81 7.29 20.04
N ARG A 123 -11.00 7.92 20.02
CA ARG A 123 -11.14 9.32 19.57
C ARG A 123 -10.24 10.26 20.39
N GLY A 124 -10.22 10.12 21.71
CA GLY A 124 -9.37 10.94 22.57
C GLY A 124 -7.89 10.77 22.27
N LEU A 125 -7.44 9.55 21.93
CA LEU A 125 -6.06 9.30 21.52
C LEU A 125 -5.73 9.87 20.13
N ILE A 126 -6.70 9.87 19.21
CA ILE A 126 -6.57 10.53 17.90
C ILE A 126 -6.46 12.05 18.06
N ASP A 127 -7.34 12.65 18.87
CA ASP A 127 -7.34 14.09 19.12
C ASP A 127 -6.04 14.56 19.80
N GLN A 128 -5.39 13.69 20.58
CA GLN A 128 -4.07 13.92 21.19
C GLN A 128 -2.90 13.70 20.21
N GLY A 129 -3.16 13.24 18.98
CA GLY A 129 -2.13 12.86 18.03
C GLY A 129 -1.28 11.67 18.48
N LYS A 130 -1.84 10.78 19.31
CA LYS A 130 -1.17 9.54 19.75
C LYS A 130 -1.44 8.37 18.81
N ILE A 131 -2.64 8.33 18.26
CA ILE A 131 -3.04 7.40 17.20
C ILE A 131 -3.35 8.23 15.95
N GLU A 132 -2.77 7.86 14.82
CA GLU A 132 -3.02 8.51 13.53
C GLU A 132 -3.77 7.55 12.60
N LEU A 133 -4.58 8.11 11.69
CA LEU A 133 -5.33 7.36 10.69
C LEU A 133 -4.82 7.74 9.31
N MET A 134 -4.44 6.75 8.51
CA MET A 134 -4.17 6.94 7.10
C MET A 134 -5.46 6.92 6.27
N ALA A 135 -5.38 7.46 5.05
CA ALA A 135 -6.54 7.62 4.16
C ALA A 135 -6.83 6.39 3.28
N GLY A 136 -5.93 5.40 3.24
CA GLY A 136 -6.11 4.19 2.45
C GLY A 136 -7.20 3.29 3.06
N TYR A 137 -8.06 2.69 2.22
CA TYR A 137 -9.09 1.80 2.75
C TYR A 137 -8.53 0.42 3.12
N ALA A 138 -7.78 -0.22 2.23
CA ALA A 138 -7.26 -1.57 2.42
C ALA A 138 -6.11 -1.88 1.44
N ASN A 139 -5.14 -2.68 1.87
CA ASN A 139 -4.13 -3.31 1.01
C ASN A 139 -4.53 -4.77 0.73
N MET A 140 -5.41 -4.97 -0.25
CA MET A 140 -5.97 -6.29 -0.56
C MET A 140 -5.02 -7.09 -1.46
N HIS A 141 -4.64 -8.28 -1.00
CA HIS A 141 -4.01 -9.30 -1.85
C HIS A 141 -5.04 -10.29 -2.38
N GLN A 142 -4.71 -10.96 -3.49
CA GLN A 142 -5.52 -12.04 -4.04
C GLN A 142 -5.50 -13.18 -3.01
N GLY A 143 -6.56 -13.28 -2.23
CA GLY A 143 -6.68 -14.28 -1.16
C GLY A 143 -6.53 -15.70 -1.69
N ARG A 144 -5.96 -16.58 -0.86
CA ARG A 144 -6.06 -18.03 -1.06
C ARG A 144 -7.49 -18.53 -0.83
#